data_AF-A0A941V9P8-F1
#
_entry.id   AF-A0A941V9P8-F1
#
_cell.length_a   1.000
_cell.length_b   1.000
_cell.length_c   1.000
_cell.angle_alpha   90.00
_cell.angle_beta   90.00
_cell.angle_gamma   90.00
#
_symmetry.space_group_name_H-M   'P 1'
#
loop_
_entity.id
_entity.type
_entity.pdbx_description
1 polymer ?
#
loop_
_entity_poly.entity_id
_entity_poly.type
_entity_poly.pdbx_seq_one_letter_code
_entity_poly.pdbx_strand_id
1 'polypeptide(L)'
;MITERDDQLFVTGVMNQQTAAALLLEGEPWMKAADRVVNLGGIEAVDSASLAVVLGWLRAARSAGKTLRLVEAPAAFVSLASLYGVSPLLFPSETGHDASASH
;
A
#
# COMPACT_ATOMS: atom_id res chain seq x y z
N MET A 1 -6.33 11.68 4.57
CA MET A 1 -6.73 12.35 3.31
C MET A 1 -5.85 11.81 2.21
N ILE A 2 -6.40 11.56 1.02
CA ILE A 2 -5.63 11.12 -0.16
C ILE A 2 -5.56 12.28 -1.16
N THR A 3 -4.37 12.56 -1.69
CA THR A 3 -4.18 13.59 -2.73
C THR A 3 -3.25 13.06 -3.82
N GLU A 4 -3.64 13.22 -5.08
CA GLU A 4 -2.80 12.83 -6.23
C GLU A 4 -1.85 13.98 -6.62
N ARG A 5 -0.55 13.68 -6.81
CA ARG A 5 0.47 14.58 -7.35
C ARG A 5 1.49 13.77 -8.14
N ASP A 6 1.82 14.22 -9.35
CA ASP A 6 2.83 13.58 -10.21
C ASP A 6 2.65 12.05 -10.34
N ASP A 7 1.41 11.61 -10.59
CA ASP A 7 1.00 10.19 -10.67
C ASP A 7 1.20 9.36 -9.39
N GLN A 8 1.46 10.01 -8.25
CA GLN A 8 1.54 9.40 -6.93
C GLN A 8 0.39 9.85 -6.02
N LEU A 9 -0.09 8.93 -5.20
CA LEU A 9 -1.09 9.21 -4.17
C LEU A 9 -0.40 9.45 -2.84
N PHE A 10 -0.55 10.66 -2.31
CA PHE A 10 -0.05 11.03 -0.99
C PHE A 10 -1.15 10.79 0.03
N VAL A 11 -0.87 9.94 1.01
CA VAL A 11 -1.77 9.71 2.14
C VAL A 11 -1.22 10.43 3.35
N THR A 12 -2.03 11.32 3.91
CA THR A 12 -1.63 12.15 5.06
C THR A 12 -2.58 12.00 6.25
N GLY A 13 -2.01 12.22 7.43
CA GLY A 13 -2.71 12.16 8.72
C GLY A 13 -2.58 10.81 9.41
N VAL A 14 -3.61 10.41 10.15
CA VAL A 14 -3.59 9.19 10.96
C VAL A 14 -4.22 8.03 10.19
N MET A 15 -3.59 6.85 10.25
CA MET A 15 -4.10 5.61 9.67
C MET A 15 -4.31 4.57 10.78
N ASN A 16 -5.45 4.66 11.47
CA ASN A 16 -5.79 3.83 12.62
C ASN A 16 -7.19 3.21 12.47
N GLN A 17 -7.65 2.45 13.46
CA GLN A 17 -9.00 1.85 13.46
C GLN A 17 -10.13 2.85 13.17
N GLN A 18 -10.00 4.12 13.55
CA GLN A 18 -11.02 5.15 13.36
C GLN A 18 -11.06 5.67 11.91
N THR A 19 -9.90 5.80 11.26
CA THR A 19 -9.79 6.35 9.90
C THR A 19 -9.74 5.28 8.81
N ALA A 20 -9.44 4.03 9.17
CA ALA A 20 -9.19 2.93 8.22
C ALA A 20 -10.36 2.68 7.26
N ALA A 21 -11.59 2.60 7.77
CA ALA A 21 -12.76 2.34 6.94
C ALA A 21 -12.99 3.44 5.89
N ALA A 22 -12.85 4.71 6.30
CA ALA A 22 -12.98 5.85 5.41
C ALA A 22 -11.86 5.89 4.35
N LEU A 23 -10.61 5.68 4.76
CA LEU A 23 -9.47 5.62 3.85
C LEU A 23 -9.59 4.48 2.84
N LEU A 24 -10.01 3.29 3.28
CA LEU A 24 -10.18 2.15 2.39
C LEU A 24 -11.19 2.48 1.27
N LEU A 25 -12.35 3.04 1.65
CA LEU A 25 -13.40 3.42 0.71
C LEU A 25 -12.95 4.57 -0.21
N GLU A 26 -12.28 5.59 0.33
CA GLU A 26 -11.77 6.74 -0.44
C GLU A 26 -10.71 6.30 -1.46
N GLY A 27 -9.83 5.37 -1.09
CA GLY A 27 -8.70 4.92 -1.92
C GLY A 27 -9.07 3.88 -2.98
N GLU A 28 -10.10 3.06 -2.76
CA GLU A 28 -10.45 1.94 -3.65
C GLU A 28 -10.65 2.34 -5.13
N PRO A 29 -11.36 3.43 -5.48
CA PRO A 29 -11.50 3.85 -6.87
C PRO A 29 -10.17 4.18 -7.54
N TRP A 30 -9.24 4.80 -6.80
CA TRP A 30 -7.91 5.15 -7.32
C TRP A 30 -7.08 3.92 -7.65
N MET A 31 -7.19 2.87 -6.84
CA MET A 31 -6.47 1.60 -7.05
C MET A 31 -6.96 0.84 -8.27
N LYS A 32 -8.25 0.97 -8.59
CA LYS A 32 -8.84 0.32 -9.76
C LYS A 32 -8.60 1.09 -11.06
N ALA A 33 -8.37 2.39 -10.98
CA ALA A 33 -8.25 3.26 -12.15
C ALA A 33 -6.97 2.99 -12.96
N ALA A 34 -5.83 2.87 -12.28
CA ALA A 34 -4.53 2.71 -12.93
C ALA A 34 -3.50 2.13 -11.96
N ASP A 35 -2.29 1.87 -12.46
CA ASP A 35 -1.16 1.56 -11.59
C ASP A 35 -0.89 2.74 -10.65
N ARG A 36 -0.59 2.44 -9.39
CA ARG A 36 -0.44 3.46 -8.34
C ARG A 36 0.83 3.30 -7.54
N VAL A 37 1.45 4.44 -7.25
CA VAL A 37 2.44 4.58 -6.19
C VAL A 37 1.78 5.35 -5.06
N VAL A 38 1.73 4.75 -3.87
CA VAL A 38 1.17 5.37 -2.67
C VAL A 38 2.31 5.77 -1.75
N ASN A 39 2.43 7.07 -1.51
CA ASN A 39 3.37 7.67 -0.59
C ASN A 39 2.74 7.78 0.80
N LEU A 40 3.38 7.12 1.78
CA LEU A 40 2.95 7.10 3.18
C LEU A 40 3.78 8.03 4.09
N GLY A 41 4.63 8.88 3.52
CA GLY A 41 5.54 9.76 4.27
C GLY A 41 4.82 10.86 5.06
N GLY A 42 3.56 11.15 4.72
CA GLY A 42 2.71 12.09 5.46
C GLY A 42 1.88 11.45 6.58
N ILE A 43 2.11 10.17 6.90
CA ILE A 43 1.39 9.48 7.96
C ILE A 43 2.02 9.76 9.32
N GLU A 44 1.20 10.24 10.24
CA GLU A 44 1.63 10.66 11.59
C GLU A 44 1.54 9.52 12.60
N ALA A 45 0.57 8.61 12.44
CA ALA A 45 0.38 7.47 13.33
C ALA A 45 -0.28 6.29 12.59
N VAL A 46 0.12 5.09 12.99
CA VAL A 46 -0.38 3.81 12.45
C VAL A 46 -0.72 2.82 13.55
N ASP A 47 -1.70 1.96 13.30
CA ASP A 47 -1.96 0.74 14.08
C ASP A 47 -2.20 -0.46 13.15
N SER A 48 -2.68 -1.59 13.70
CA SER A 48 -2.96 -2.80 12.90
C SER A 48 -4.01 -2.60 11.79
N ALA A 49 -4.90 -1.61 11.90
CA ALA A 49 -5.89 -1.30 10.86
C ALA A 49 -5.25 -0.77 9.58
N SER A 50 -4.12 -0.07 9.69
CA SER A 50 -3.37 0.46 8.54
C SER A 50 -2.99 -0.65 7.55
N LEU A 51 -2.61 -1.83 8.07
CA LEU A 51 -2.31 -3.00 7.25
C LEU A 51 -3.56 -3.46 6.48
N ALA A 52 -4.74 -3.47 7.12
CA ALA A 52 -5.99 -3.87 6.48
C ALA A 52 -6.39 -2.91 5.34
N VAL A 53 -6.16 -1.61 5.51
CA VAL A 53 -6.38 -0.61 4.46
C VAL A 53 -5.51 -0.92 3.24
N VAL A 54 -4.21 -1.05 3.46
CA VAL A 54 -3.24 -1.28 2.37
C VAL A 54 -3.46 -2.63 1.69
N LEU A 55 -3.74 -3.69 2.44
CA LEU A 55 -4.09 -5.01 1.87
C LEU A 55 -5.40 -4.95 1.07
N GLY A 56 -6.38 -4.16 1.54
CA GLY A 56 -7.61 -3.89 0.82
C GLY A 56 -7.35 -3.21 -0.52
N TRP A 57 -6.48 -2.20 -0.54
CA TRP A 57 -6.05 -1.52 -1.76
C TRP A 57 -5.27 -2.42 -2.72
N LEU A 58 -4.34 -3.24 -2.23
CA LEU A 58 -3.63 -4.24 -3.03
C LEU A 58 -4.61 -5.21 -3.70
N ARG A 59 -5.61 -5.69 -2.96
CA ARG A 59 -6.67 -6.56 -3.49
C ARG A 59 -7.52 -5.84 -4.54
N ALA A 60 -7.89 -4.59 -4.30
CA ALA A 60 -8.66 -3.79 -5.26
C ALA A 60 -7.90 -3.57 -6.57
N ALA A 61 -6.63 -3.17 -6.49
CA ALA A 61 -5.75 -3.01 -7.65
C ALA A 61 -5.65 -4.32 -8.44
N ARG A 62 -5.30 -5.43 -7.75
CA ARG A 62 -5.17 -6.74 -8.37
C ARG A 62 -6.46 -7.21 -9.05
N SER A 63 -7.62 -6.95 -8.43
CA SER A 63 -8.92 -7.31 -9.01
C SER A 63 -9.23 -6.58 -10.32
N ALA A 64 -8.64 -5.40 -10.52
CA ALA A 64 -8.74 -4.60 -11.73
C ALA A 64 -7.55 -4.78 -12.69
N GLY A 65 -6.65 -5.75 -12.42
CA GLY A 65 -5.43 -5.96 -13.20
C GLY A 65 -4.41 -4.82 -13.08
N LYS A 66 -4.46 -4.04 -11.99
CA LYS A 66 -3.55 -2.93 -11.68
C LYS A 66 -2.53 -3.35 -10.61
N THR A 67 -1.47 -2.57 -10.53
CA THR A 67 -0.40 -2.70 -9.55
C THR A 67 -0.43 -1.55 -8.55
N LEU A 68 0.02 -1.82 -7.33
CA LEU A 68 0.16 -0.84 -6.26
C LEU A 68 1.53 -1.01 -5.61
N ARG A 69 2.30 0.08 -5.54
CA ARG A 69 3.59 0.16 -4.85
C ARG A 69 3.51 1.15 -3.69
N LEU A 70 4.15 0.84 -2.57
CA LEU A 70 4.26 1.73 -1.42
C LEU A 70 5.63 2.39 -1.38
N VAL A 71 5.68 3.67 -1.06
CA VAL A 71 6.91 4.45 -0.85
C VAL A 71 6.82 5.28 0.44
N GLU A 72 7.98 5.66 0.99
CA GLU A 72 8.07 6.47 2.22
C GLU A 72 7.25 5.90 3.40
N ALA A 73 7.19 4.57 3.51
CA ALA A 73 6.47 3.91 4.60
C ALA A 73 7.15 4.18 5.96
N PRO A 74 6.45 4.73 6.97
CA PRO A 74 7.04 4.98 8.28
C PRO A 74 7.54 3.69 8.95
N ALA A 75 8.62 3.79 9.73
CA ALA A 75 9.23 2.63 10.41
C ALA A 75 8.23 1.86 11.30
N ALA A 76 7.27 2.54 11.91
CA ALA A 76 6.19 1.92 12.69
C ALA A 76 5.30 1.02 11.82
N PHE A 77 4.98 1.45 10.59
CA PHE A 77 4.18 0.66 9.65
C PHE A 77 4.96 -0.58 9.18
N VAL A 78 6.23 -0.42 8.84
CA VAL A 78 7.11 -1.53 8.44
C VAL A 78 7.26 -2.55 9.57
N SER A 79 7.38 -2.08 10.82
CA SER A 79 7.43 -2.93 12.01
C SER A 79 6.15 -3.74 12.18
N LEU A 80 4.98 -3.11 12.00
CA LEU A 80 3.70 -3.82 12.01
C LEU A 80 3.63 -4.85 10.88
N ALA A 81 3.96 -4.49 9.64
CA ALA A 81 3.94 -5.43 8.53
C ALA A 81 4.80 -6.66 8.79
N SER A 82 5.96 -6.47 9.45
CA SER A 82 6.91 -7.53 9.77
C SER A 82 6.40 -8.41 10.91
N LEU A 83 5.86 -7.82 11.96
CA LEU A 83 5.27 -8.54 13.09
C LEU A 83 4.08 -9.42 12.67
N TYR A 84 3.28 -8.94 11.72
CA TYR A 84 2.13 -9.66 11.19
C TYR A 84 2.48 -10.59 10.01
N GLY A 85 3.74 -10.65 9.59
CA GLY A 85 4.21 -11.52 8.51
C GLY A 85 3.71 -11.14 7.11
N VAL A 86 3.23 -9.91 6.91
CA VAL A 86 2.68 -9.44 5.63
C VAL A 86 3.67 -8.60 4.83
N SER A 87 4.87 -8.30 5.35
CA SER A 87 5.90 -7.52 4.66
C SER A 87 6.16 -7.95 3.21
N PRO A 88 6.26 -9.26 2.86
CA PRO A 88 6.50 -9.66 1.46
C PRO A 88 5.37 -9.31 0.50
N LEU A 89 4.13 -9.14 1.01
CA LEU A 89 2.98 -8.73 0.22
C LEU A 89 2.96 -7.21 -0.03
N LEU A 90 3.49 -6.44 0.91
CA LEU A 90 3.46 -4.97 0.90
C LEU A 90 4.71 -4.37 0.25
N PHE A 91 5.85 -5.03 0.42
CA PHE A 91 7.16 -4.64 -0.07
C PHE A 91 7.75 -5.82 -0.87
N PRO A 92 7.16 -6.15 -2.03
CA PRO A 92 7.74 -7.18 -2.87
C PRO A 92 9.15 -6.75 -3.25
N SER A 93 10.14 -7.58 -2.92
CA SER A 93 11.51 -7.39 -3.42
C SER A 93 11.46 -7.39 -4.95
N GLU A 94 12.15 -6.46 -5.61
CA GLU A 94 12.26 -6.40 -7.08
C GLU A 94 13.07 -7.58 -7.66
N THR A 95 12.79 -8.81 -7.25
CA THR A 95 13.45 -10.02 -7.74
C THR A 95 12.56 -10.67 -8.77
N GLY A 96 12.51 -10.02 -9.94
CA GLY A 96 12.22 -10.66 -11.21
C GLY A 96 13.49 -10.66 -12.06
N HIS A 97 14.45 -11.53 -11.75
CA HIS A 97 15.48 -11.91 -12.71
C HIS A 97 15.84 -13.39 -12.57
N ASP A 98 15.22 -14.16 -13.45
CA ASP A 98 15.71 -15.37 -14.10
C ASP A 98 15.96 -16.66 -13.29
N ALA A 99 15.05 -17.62 -13.50
CA ALA A 99 15.40 -19.02 -13.63
C ALA A 99 14.50 -19.64 -14.72
N SER A 100 14.57 -19.10 -15.94
CA SER A 100 14.12 -19.79 -17.14
C SER A 100 15.13 -19.64 -18.26
N ALA A 101 16.29 -20.30 -18.11
CA ALA A 101 17.09 -20.82 -19.23
C ALA A 101 18.16 -21.79 -18.70
N SER A 102 17.98 -23.09 -18.92
CA SER A 102 18.87 -23.91 -19.76
C SER A 102 18.73 -25.41 -19.48
N HIS A 103 18.21 -26.09 -20.52
CA HIS A 103 18.35 -27.49 -20.91
C HIS A 103 17.77 -28.61 -20.03
#